data_AF-A0A717G7S8-F1
#
_entry.id   AF-A0A717G7S8-F1
#
_cell.length_a   1.000
_cell.length_b   1.000
_cell.length_c   1.000
_cell.angle_alpha   90.00
_cell.angle_beta   90.00
_cell.angle_gamma   90.00
#
_symmetry.space_group_name_H-M   'P 1'
#
loop_
_entity.id
_entity.type
_entity.pdbx_description
1 polymer ?
#
loop_
_entity_poly.entity_id
_entity_poly.type
_entity_poly.pdbx_seq_one_letter_code
_entity_poly.pdbx_strand_id
1 'polypeptide(L)'
;MNDREFRAMLQASRERNRYNSYSYTDTPTSYELPKLTQKERKGIDEVIRAITPRSRYMSARKTTKNNLKTFLMSFDSYEQLPSKIEDLIIGTCRSFGRDNYHRKVFYLLRSLDEISSSTVTSHLQRQATRLSYELPSDKYCANLNTVCMKVIEAINHHAEVGNISLTISEPDFEFDVYAQAEEF
;
A
#
# COMPACT_ATOMS: atom_id res chain seq x y z
N MET A 1 -41.37 -5.91 -27.85
CA MET A 1 -41.59 -5.02 -29.02
C MET A 1 -40.27 -4.96 -29.78
N ASN A 2 -40.26 -5.37 -31.05
CA ASN A 2 -39.03 -5.48 -31.81
C ASN A 2 -38.64 -4.07 -32.35
N ASP A 3 -37.36 -3.69 -32.31
CA ASP A 3 -36.92 -2.32 -32.68
C ASP A 3 -37.29 -1.95 -34.13
N ARG A 4 -37.40 -2.97 -34.99
CA ARG A 4 -37.87 -2.85 -36.38
C ARG A 4 -39.35 -2.47 -36.48
N GLU A 5 -40.21 -3.05 -35.65
CA GLU A 5 -41.65 -2.75 -35.62
C GLU A 5 -41.88 -1.34 -35.09
N PHE A 6 -41.11 -0.92 -34.08
CA PHE A 6 -41.17 0.43 -33.53
C PHE A 6 -40.78 1.50 -34.57
N ARG A 7 -39.72 1.26 -35.35
CA ARG A 7 -39.32 2.16 -36.44
C ARG A 7 -40.38 2.25 -37.55
N ALA A 8 -40.97 1.11 -37.94
CA ALA A 8 -42.05 1.08 -38.93
C ALA A 8 -43.29 1.86 -38.46
N MET A 9 -43.67 1.70 -37.18
CA MET A 9 -44.75 2.45 -36.56
C MET A 9 -44.50 3.96 -36.58
N LEU A 10 -43.28 4.41 -36.23
CA LEU A 10 -42.92 5.83 -36.24
C LEU A 10 -42.98 6.42 -37.66
N GLN A 11 -42.52 5.68 -38.66
CA GLN A 11 -42.56 6.13 -40.06
C GLN A 11 -44.01 6.29 -40.56
N ALA A 12 -44.85 5.28 -40.33
CA ALA A 12 -46.27 5.33 -40.69
C ALA A 12 -47.01 6.48 -39.96
N SER A 13 -46.68 6.72 -38.68
CA SER A 13 -47.25 7.84 -37.94
C SER A 13 -46.83 9.20 -38.50
N ARG A 14 -45.57 9.36 -38.92
CA ARG A 14 -45.09 10.61 -39.53
C ARG A 14 -45.79 10.89 -40.87
N GLU A 15 -45.95 9.86 -41.70
CA GLU A 15 -46.65 9.97 -42.99
C GLU A 15 -48.12 10.34 -42.80
N ARG A 16 -48.83 9.67 -41.88
CA ARG A 16 -50.23 9.96 -41.56
C ARG A 16 -50.41 11.37 -41.00
N ASN A 17 -49.53 11.80 -40.09
CA ASN A 17 -49.60 13.14 -39.50
C ASN A 17 -49.34 14.22 -40.56
N ARG A 18 -48.47 13.97 -41.55
CA ARG A 18 -48.22 14.89 -42.67
C ARG A 18 -49.42 14.97 -43.62
N TYR A 19 -50.03 13.83 -43.97
CA TYR A 19 -51.26 13.78 -44.79
C TYR A 19 -52.42 14.53 -44.12
N ASN A 20 -52.60 14.35 -42.81
CA ASN A 20 -53.63 15.02 -42.02
C ASN A 20 -53.30 16.47 -41.65
N SER A 21 -52.18 17.03 -42.14
CA SER A 21 -51.72 18.40 -41.83
C SER A 21 -51.51 18.67 -40.33
N TYR A 22 -51.19 17.65 -39.52
CA TYR A 22 -50.89 17.80 -38.10
C TYR A 22 -49.45 18.26 -37.80
N SER A 23 -48.60 18.35 -38.83
CA SER A 23 -47.26 18.93 -38.74
C SER A 23 -47.06 19.94 -39.88
N TYR A 24 -47.05 21.23 -39.56
CA TYR A 24 -46.97 22.34 -40.53
C TYR A 24 -45.54 22.79 -40.85
N THR A 25 -44.52 22.12 -40.32
CA THR A 25 -43.12 22.54 -40.46
C THR A 25 -42.31 21.43 -41.13
N ASP A 26 -42.02 21.63 -42.43
CA ASP A 26 -41.08 20.78 -43.18
C ASP A 26 -39.62 21.01 -42.76
N THR A 27 -39.37 22.11 -42.05
CA THR A 27 -38.11 22.41 -41.40
C THR A 27 -38.24 22.14 -39.91
N PRO A 28 -37.51 21.18 -39.32
CA PRO A 28 -37.36 21.18 -37.88
C PRO A 28 -36.78 22.54 -37.50
N THR A 29 -37.42 23.28 -36.60
CA THR A 29 -36.83 24.49 -36.05
C THR A 29 -35.62 24.06 -35.22
N SER A 30 -34.46 23.91 -35.87
CA SER A 30 -33.20 23.67 -35.18
C SER A 30 -32.83 24.99 -34.51
N TYR A 31 -33.10 25.07 -33.22
CA TYR A 31 -32.52 26.12 -32.41
C TYR A 31 -31.04 25.79 -32.23
N GLU A 32 -30.23 26.20 -33.21
CA GLU A 32 -28.78 26.11 -33.11
C GLU A 32 -28.29 27.19 -32.16
N LEU A 33 -27.89 26.77 -30.96
CA LEU A 33 -27.20 27.66 -30.03
C LEU A 33 -25.92 28.19 -30.72
N PRO A 34 -25.64 29.50 -30.62
CA PRO A 34 -24.40 30.05 -31.15
C PRO A 34 -23.20 29.33 -30.52
N LYS A 35 -22.23 28.97 -31.36
CA LYS A 35 -21.00 28.33 -30.90
C LYS A 35 -20.27 29.30 -29.97
N LEU A 36 -19.94 28.83 -28.77
CA LEU A 36 -19.14 29.59 -27.81
C LEU A 36 -17.82 30.04 -28.45
N THR A 37 -17.52 31.32 -28.25
CA THR A 37 -16.23 31.93 -28.61
C THR A 37 -15.10 31.31 -27.81
N GLN A 38 -13.86 31.45 -28.30
CA GLN A 38 -12.68 30.93 -27.61
C GLN A 38 -12.51 31.51 -26.20
N LYS A 39 -12.91 32.77 -25.98
CA LYS A 39 -12.86 33.43 -24.67
C LYS A 39 -13.87 32.84 -23.70
N GLU A 40 -15.11 32.60 -24.15
CA GLU A 40 -16.16 31.99 -23.32
C GLU A 40 -15.82 30.56 -22.92
N ARG A 41 -15.26 29.78 -23.84
CA ARG A 41 -14.76 28.41 -23.54
C ARG A 41 -13.68 28.43 -22.47
N LYS A 42 -12.70 29.33 -22.60
CA LYS A 42 -11.63 29.49 -21.60
C LYS A 42 -12.19 29.88 -20.23
N GLY A 43 -13.16 30.79 -20.17
CA GLY A 43 -13.82 31.17 -18.92
C GLY A 43 -14.57 30.01 -18.28
N ILE A 44 -15.28 29.21 -19.09
CA ILE A 44 -15.97 28.00 -18.62
C ILE A 44 -14.96 26.96 -18.10
N ASP A 45 -13.85 26.74 -18.78
CA ASP A 45 -12.80 25.82 -18.35
C ASP A 45 -12.16 26.26 -17.02
N GLU A 46 -11.97 27.56 -16.82
CA GLU A 46 -11.47 28.13 -15.56
C GLU A 46 -12.47 27.92 -14.41
N VAL A 47 -13.77 28.11 -14.67
CA VAL A 47 -14.84 27.86 -13.69
C VAL A 47 -14.94 26.37 -13.36
N ILE A 48 -14.93 25.50 -14.38
CA ILE A 48 -14.90 24.04 -14.18
C ILE A 48 -13.68 23.65 -13.36
N ARG A 49 -12.50 24.20 -13.64
CA ARG A 49 -11.27 23.94 -12.88
C ARG A 49 -11.33 24.45 -11.45
N ALA A 50 -12.07 25.53 -11.18
CA ALA A 50 -12.25 26.08 -9.84
C ALA A 50 -13.25 25.27 -9.01
N ILE A 51 -14.32 24.79 -9.63
CA ILE A 51 -15.39 24.01 -8.97
C ILE A 51 -15.01 22.53 -8.84
N THR A 52 -14.28 21.98 -9.81
CA THR A 52 -13.89 20.57 -9.81
C THR A 52 -12.91 20.35 -8.65
N PRO A 53 -13.27 19.51 -7.66
CA PRO A 53 -12.37 19.21 -6.57
C PRO A 53 -11.10 18.59 -7.15
N ARG A 54 -9.96 19.28 -6.98
CA ARG A 54 -8.66 18.70 -7.33
C ARG A 54 -8.47 17.49 -6.42
N SER A 55 -8.68 16.29 -6.94
CA SER A 55 -8.28 15.07 -6.25
C SER A 55 -6.76 15.10 -6.15
N ARG A 56 -6.25 15.64 -5.04
CA ARG A 56 -4.84 15.43 -4.72
C ARG A 56 -4.70 13.93 -4.56
N TYR A 57 -3.86 13.31 -5.38
CA TYR A 57 -3.45 11.93 -5.15
C TYR A 57 -2.85 11.85 -3.75
N MET A 58 -3.61 11.30 -2.82
CA MET A 58 -3.15 10.98 -1.47
C MET A 58 -2.39 9.67 -1.63
N SER A 59 -1.05 9.74 -1.60
CA SER A 59 -0.24 8.52 -1.61
C SER A 59 -0.65 7.65 -0.42
N ALA A 60 -1.16 6.46 -0.69
CA ALA A 60 -1.46 5.50 0.36
C ALA A 60 -0.17 5.24 1.15
N ARG A 61 -0.25 5.32 2.48
CA ARG A 61 0.92 5.08 3.34
C ARG A 61 1.41 3.67 3.06
N LYS A 62 2.68 3.54 2.65
CA LYS A 62 3.30 2.23 2.40
C LYS A 62 3.34 1.46 3.72
N THR A 63 2.65 0.33 3.76
CA THR A 63 2.72 -0.65 4.84
C THR A 63 3.50 -1.84 4.33
N THR A 64 4.55 -2.24 5.04
CA THR A 64 5.35 -3.41 4.69
C THR A 64 5.12 -4.49 5.74
N LYS A 65 4.72 -5.69 5.29
CA LYS A 65 4.56 -6.85 6.18
C LYS A 65 5.94 -7.31 6.65
N ASN A 66 6.04 -7.58 7.95
CA ASN A 66 7.29 -8.03 8.55
C ASN A 66 7.35 -9.56 8.59
N ASN A 67 7.84 -10.14 7.50
CA ASN A 67 8.03 -11.59 7.38
C ASN A 67 9.14 -12.14 8.29
N LEU A 68 9.96 -11.25 8.87
CA LEU A 68 11.10 -11.62 9.71
C LEU A 68 10.74 -11.74 11.18
N LYS A 69 9.54 -11.31 11.60
CA LYS A 69 9.17 -11.29 13.01
C LYS A 69 9.30 -12.67 13.65
N THR A 70 8.75 -13.71 13.01
CA THR A 70 8.79 -15.10 13.51
C THR A 70 10.22 -15.59 13.67
N PHE A 71 11.08 -15.32 12.68
CA PHE A 71 12.51 -15.64 12.73
C PHE A 71 13.24 -14.86 13.83
N LEU A 72 12.98 -13.56 14.00
CA LEU A 72 13.66 -12.73 15.00
C LEU A 72 13.15 -12.98 16.42
N MET A 73 11.95 -13.55 16.60
CA MET A 73 11.40 -13.88 17.91
C MET A 73 12.16 -15.01 18.60
N SER A 74 12.81 -15.92 17.85
CA SER A 74 13.61 -17.02 18.42
C SER A 74 14.90 -16.55 19.09
N PHE A 75 15.35 -15.32 18.82
CA PHE A 75 16.53 -14.73 19.43
C PHE A 75 16.12 -13.78 20.56
N ASP A 76 16.69 -13.97 21.75
CA ASP A 76 16.37 -13.12 22.91
C ASP A 76 17.09 -11.78 22.86
N SER A 77 18.32 -11.78 22.37
CA SER A 77 19.17 -10.60 22.27
C SER A 77 19.75 -10.42 20.88
N TYR A 78 20.17 -9.19 20.58
CA TYR A 78 20.83 -8.86 19.32
C TYR A 78 22.16 -9.61 19.13
N GLU A 79 22.84 -9.98 20.21
CA GLU A 79 24.16 -10.62 20.17
C GLU A 79 24.10 -12.12 19.82
N GLN A 80 22.91 -12.73 19.91
CA GLN A 80 22.68 -14.13 19.51
C GLN A 80 22.41 -14.30 18.01
N LEU A 81 22.41 -13.19 17.28
CA LEU A 81 21.99 -13.17 15.89
C LEU A 81 23.11 -13.74 14.99
N PRO A 82 22.78 -14.52 13.95
CA PRO A 82 23.81 -15.02 13.03
C PRO A 82 24.60 -13.87 12.41
N SER A 83 25.94 -13.97 12.40
CA SER A 83 26.84 -12.91 11.94
C SER A 83 26.46 -12.35 10.56
N LYS A 84 26.06 -13.23 9.62
CA LYS A 84 25.61 -12.82 8.29
C LYS A 84 24.40 -11.88 8.29
N ILE A 85 23.43 -12.11 9.19
CA ILE A 85 22.23 -11.28 9.30
C ILE A 85 22.56 -10.01 10.07
N GLU A 86 23.42 -10.10 11.10
CA GLU A 86 23.90 -8.94 11.84
C GLU A 86 24.61 -7.95 10.91
N ASP A 87 25.55 -8.45 10.10
CA ASP A 87 26.28 -7.68 9.09
C ASP A 87 25.35 -7.03 8.08
N LEU A 88 24.26 -7.70 7.70
CA LEU A 88 23.28 -7.14 6.78
C LEU A 88 22.49 -5.99 7.43
N ILE A 89 22.08 -6.14 8.69
CA ILE A 89 21.41 -5.09 9.45
C ILE A 89 22.36 -3.89 9.65
N ILE A 90 23.62 -4.15 9.99
CA ILE A 90 24.64 -3.10 10.17
C ILE A 90 24.94 -2.42 8.83
N GLY A 91 25.15 -3.19 7.76
CA GLY A 91 25.45 -2.70 6.42
C GLY A 91 24.33 -1.84 5.85
N THR A 92 23.07 -2.24 6.05
CA THR A 92 21.92 -1.43 5.69
C THR A 92 21.81 -0.17 6.56
N CYS A 93 22.06 -0.24 7.87
CA CYS A 93 22.08 0.96 8.72
C CYS A 93 23.17 1.96 8.28
N ARG A 94 24.35 1.46 7.92
CA ARG A 94 25.49 2.26 7.41
C ARG A 94 25.21 2.92 6.08
N SER A 95 24.53 2.24 5.16
CA SER A 95 24.19 2.84 3.85
C SER A 95 23.25 4.05 3.97
N PHE A 96 22.47 4.14 5.05
CA PHE A 96 21.67 5.31 5.40
C PHE A 96 22.39 6.32 6.31
N GLY A 97 23.66 6.10 6.65
CA GLY A 97 24.46 6.94 7.55
C GLY A 97 23.99 6.90 9.01
N ARG A 98 23.44 5.76 9.46
CA ARG A 98 22.79 5.59 10.78
C ARG A 98 23.33 4.38 11.53
N ASP A 99 24.62 4.42 11.84
CA ASP A 99 25.34 3.28 12.43
C ASP A 99 24.77 2.84 13.78
N ASN A 100 24.18 3.75 14.56
CA ASN A 100 23.68 3.45 15.91
C ASN A 100 22.29 2.80 15.94
N TYR A 101 21.65 2.58 14.78
CA TYR A 101 20.23 2.18 14.73
C TYR A 101 20.02 0.66 14.74
N HIS A 102 21.06 -0.13 14.46
CA HIS A 102 20.99 -1.59 14.30
C HIS A 102 20.27 -2.31 15.44
N ARG A 103 20.61 -2.03 16.71
CA ARG A 103 19.93 -2.62 17.88
C ARG A 103 18.45 -2.23 17.95
N LYS A 104 18.14 -0.95 17.74
CA LYS A 104 16.75 -0.45 17.80
C LYS A 104 15.90 -1.03 16.69
N VAL A 105 16.45 -1.16 15.48
CA VAL A 105 15.79 -1.78 14.33
C VAL A 105 15.49 -3.25 14.63
N PHE A 106 16.44 -4.01 15.18
CA PHE A 106 16.21 -5.39 15.59
C PHE A 106 15.02 -5.53 16.54
N TYR A 107 14.98 -4.75 17.63
CA TYR A 107 13.88 -4.83 18.59
C TYR A 107 12.54 -4.36 18.02
N LEU A 108 12.53 -3.43 17.06
CA LEU A 108 11.32 -3.03 16.34
C LEU A 108 10.82 -4.14 15.42
N LEU A 109 11.70 -4.77 14.65
CA LEU A 109 11.37 -5.89 13.77
C LEU A 109 10.96 -7.15 14.56
N ARG A 110 11.46 -7.34 15.78
CA ARG A 110 11.01 -8.44 16.66
C ARG A 110 9.60 -8.22 17.22
N SER A 111 9.17 -6.97 17.41
CA SER A 111 7.91 -6.64 18.10
C SER A 111 6.74 -6.38 17.16
N LEU A 112 6.98 -5.77 16.00
CA LEU A 112 5.93 -5.31 15.09
C LEU A 112 5.63 -6.32 13.97
N ASP A 113 4.36 -6.62 13.74
CA ASP A 113 3.90 -7.45 12.60
C ASP A 113 3.93 -6.68 11.27
N GLU A 114 3.64 -5.38 11.32
CA GLU A 114 3.62 -4.51 10.15
C GLU A 114 4.40 -3.22 10.40
N ILE A 115 5.28 -2.88 9.47
CA ILE A 115 6.09 -1.68 9.51
C ILE A 115 5.39 -0.58 8.73
N SER A 116 4.97 0.45 9.48
CA SER A 116 4.40 1.69 8.99
C SER A 116 4.81 2.84 9.90
N SER A 117 4.78 4.07 9.39
CA SER A 117 5.10 5.24 10.22
C SER A 117 4.20 5.32 11.47
N SER A 118 2.91 4.99 11.33
CA SER A 118 1.95 4.96 12.44
C SER A 118 2.23 3.87 13.48
N THR A 119 2.64 2.68 13.05
CA THR A 119 2.92 1.57 13.98
C THR A 119 4.22 1.82 14.74
N VAL A 120 5.26 2.32 14.06
CA VAL A 120 6.55 2.69 14.68
C VAL A 120 6.38 3.83 15.68
N THR A 121 5.69 4.92 15.29
CA THR A 121 5.41 6.06 16.20
C THR A 121 4.63 5.61 17.42
N SER A 122 3.53 4.88 17.24
CA SER A 122 2.69 4.40 18.35
C SER A 122 3.46 3.49 19.29
N HIS A 123 4.28 2.58 18.75
CA HIS A 123 5.10 1.67 19.56
C HIS A 123 6.14 2.43 20.37
N LEU A 124 6.87 3.36 19.76
CA LEU A 124 7.89 4.15 20.46
C LEU A 124 7.27 5.11 21.49
N GLN A 125 6.10 5.71 21.19
CA GLN A 125 5.38 6.56 22.14
C GLN A 125 4.91 5.78 23.37
N ARG A 126 4.39 4.56 23.19
CA ARG A 126 4.02 3.66 24.29
C ARG A 126 5.22 3.25 25.14
N GLN A 127 6.36 2.98 24.49
CA GLN A 127 7.60 2.66 25.21
C GLN A 127 8.11 3.87 26.00
N ALA A 128 8.10 5.06 25.41
CA ALA A 128 8.56 6.30 26.05
C ALA A 128 7.68 6.67 27.25
N THR A 129 6.35 6.57 27.12
CA THR A 129 5.43 6.81 28.25
C THR A 129 5.60 5.79 29.37
N ARG A 130 5.81 4.50 29.05
CA ARG A 130 6.08 3.48 30.07
C ARG A 130 7.38 3.73 30.84
N LEU A 131 8.41 4.22 30.16
CA LEU A 131 9.74 4.46 30.74
C LEU A 131 9.93 5.90 31.23
N SER A 132 8.90 6.75 31.11
CA SER A 132 8.95 8.19 31.44
C SER A 132 10.08 8.96 30.72
N TYR A 133 10.38 8.57 29.47
CA TYR A 133 11.33 9.29 28.60
C TYR A 133 10.62 10.35 27.76
N GLU A 134 11.41 11.28 27.19
CA GLU A 134 10.91 12.26 26.23
C GLU A 134 10.29 11.58 25.00
N LEU A 135 9.24 12.22 24.47
CA LEU A 135 8.55 11.71 23.29
C LEU A 135 9.50 11.75 22.07
N PRO A 136 9.55 10.66 21.30
CA PRO A 136 10.41 10.59 20.12
C PRO A 136 9.94 11.57 19.05
N SER A 137 10.89 12.29 18.45
CA SER A 137 10.62 13.21 17.34
C SER A 137 10.04 12.48 16.12
N ASP A 138 9.10 13.12 15.43
CA ASP A 138 8.48 12.55 14.22
C ASP A 138 9.52 12.21 13.13
N LYS A 139 10.54 13.07 12.96
CA LYS A 139 11.67 12.84 12.05
C LYS A 139 12.43 11.56 12.41
N TYR A 140 12.61 11.29 13.70
CA TYR A 140 13.30 10.10 14.17
C TYR A 140 12.49 8.83 13.84
N CYS A 141 11.18 8.86 14.09
CA CYS A 141 10.27 7.76 13.77
C CYS A 141 10.21 7.48 12.26
N ALA A 142 10.15 8.52 11.42
CA ALA A 142 10.16 8.38 9.97
C ALA A 142 11.46 7.75 9.43
N ASN A 143 12.61 8.14 10.01
CA ASN A 143 13.90 7.55 9.66
C ASN A 143 13.96 6.07 10.05
N LEU A 144 13.55 5.72 11.28
CA LEU A 144 13.50 4.33 11.73
C LEU A 144 12.59 3.47 10.86
N ASN A 145 11.42 3.98 10.49
CA ASN A 145 10.50 3.28 9.59
C ASN A 145 11.16 2.97 8.23
N THR A 146 11.85 3.96 7.66
CA THR A 146 12.56 3.79 6.38
C THR A 146 13.67 2.74 6.46
N VAL A 147 14.46 2.76 7.53
CA VAL A 147 15.53 1.77 7.75
C VAL A 147 14.94 0.37 7.96
N CYS A 148 13.88 0.24 8.77
CA CYS A 148 13.21 -1.06 8.99
C CYS A 148 12.69 -1.66 7.69
N MET A 149 12.03 -0.85 6.84
CA MET A 149 11.56 -1.32 5.52
C MET A 149 12.70 -1.82 4.65
N LYS A 150 13.84 -1.12 4.65
CA LYS A 150 15.00 -1.46 3.83
C LYS A 150 15.77 -2.66 4.34
N VAL A 151 15.79 -2.86 5.66
CA VAL A 151 16.35 -4.07 6.29
C VAL A 151 15.51 -5.28 5.92
N ILE A 152 14.19 -5.18 5.96
CA ILE A 152 13.29 -6.26 5.50
C ILE A 152 13.57 -6.60 4.03
N GLU A 153 13.64 -5.58 3.16
CA GLU A 153 13.91 -5.76 1.73
C GLU A 153 15.27 -6.42 1.47
N ALA A 154 16.33 -5.99 2.17
CA ALA A 154 17.65 -6.57 2.04
C ALA A 154 17.69 -8.02 2.53
N ILE A 155 17.15 -8.32 3.72
CA ILE A 155 17.16 -9.69 4.26
C ILE A 155 16.38 -10.63 3.33
N ASN A 156 15.21 -10.22 2.84
CA ASN A 156 14.41 -11.01 1.92
C ASN A 156 15.17 -11.27 0.61
N HIS A 157 15.81 -10.26 0.03
CA HIS A 157 16.63 -10.44 -1.18
C HIS A 157 17.79 -11.44 -0.94
N HIS A 158 18.47 -11.35 0.20
CA HIS A 158 19.55 -12.30 0.52
C HIS A 158 19.04 -13.72 0.83
N ALA A 159 17.81 -13.85 1.34
CA ALA A 159 17.16 -15.15 1.51
C ALA A 159 16.75 -15.75 0.17
N GLU A 160 16.20 -14.96 -0.76
CA GLU A 160 15.83 -15.39 -2.12
C GLU A 160 17.05 -15.83 -2.93
N VAL A 161 18.18 -15.14 -2.80
CA VAL A 161 19.45 -15.51 -3.45
C VAL A 161 20.08 -16.76 -2.80
N GLY A 162 19.61 -17.18 -1.62
CA GLY A 162 20.13 -18.36 -0.90
C GLY A 162 21.40 -18.09 -0.07
N ASN A 163 21.73 -16.82 0.18
CA ASN A 163 22.89 -16.45 1.01
C ASN A 163 22.62 -16.66 2.52
N ILE A 164 21.34 -16.64 2.91
CA ILE A 164 20.86 -16.71 4.29
C ILE A 164 19.68 -17.67 4.35
N SER A 165 19.68 -18.57 5.33
CA SER A 165 18.54 -19.44 5.66
C SER A 165 17.71 -18.79 6.77
N LEU A 166 16.45 -18.45 6.47
CA LEU A 166 15.48 -17.96 7.46
C LEU A 166 14.66 -19.10 8.10
N THR A 167 15.01 -20.35 7.81
CA THR A 167 14.41 -21.53 8.42
C THR A 167 14.87 -21.65 9.87
N ILE A 168 13.90 -21.64 10.80
CA ILE A 168 14.10 -22.21 12.12
C ILE A 168 14.21 -23.70 11.85
N SER A 169 15.43 -24.25 11.84
CA SER A 169 15.58 -25.71 11.84
C SER A 169 14.89 -26.19 13.11
N GLU A 170 13.70 -26.80 12.98
CA GLU A 170 13.27 -27.75 13.99
C GLU A 170 14.43 -28.75 14.10
N PRO A 171 15.00 -28.97 15.29
CA PRO A 171 15.88 -30.11 15.46
C PRO A 171 15.00 -31.32 15.12
N ASP A 172 15.39 -32.08 14.11
CA ASP A 172 14.81 -33.39 13.80
C ASP A 172 15.06 -34.29 15.01
N PHE A 173 14.24 -34.15 16.06
CA PHE A 173 14.13 -35.13 17.12
C PHE A 173 13.36 -36.29 16.51
N GLU A 174 14.11 -37.18 15.86
CA GLU A 174 13.67 -38.53 15.60
C GLU A 174 13.46 -39.18 16.97
N PHE A 175 12.24 -39.06 17.51
CA PHE A 175 11.86 -39.64 18.79
C PHE A 175 11.75 -41.15 18.58
N ASP A 176 12.87 -41.86 18.73
CA ASP A 176 12.88 -43.32 18.67
C ASP A 176 12.21 -43.87 19.94
N VAL A 177 10.90 -44.12 19.83
CA VAL A 177 10.05 -44.70 20.88
C VAL A 177 10.59 -46.04 21.39
N TYR A 178 11.45 -46.72 20.63
CA TYR A 178 11.96 -48.05 20.97
C TYR A 178 13.29 -48.05 21.73
N ALA A 179 14.00 -46.92 21.83
CA ALA A 179 15.27 -46.85 22.57
C ALA A 179 15.12 -46.92 24.11
N GLN A 180 13.91 -46.70 24.65
CA GLN A 180 13.65 -46.73 26.09
C GLN A 180 13.04 -48.05 26.59
N ALA A 181 12.82 -49.05 25.73
CA ALA A 181 12.13 -50.28 26.09
C ALA A 181 13.04 -51.42 26.58
N GLU A 182 14.37 -51.25 26.64
CA GLU A 182 15.30 -52.34 26.98
C GLU A 182 15.94 -52.28 28.39
N GLU A 183 15.54 -51.35 29.26
CA GLU A 183 16.03 -51.31 30.65
C GLU A 183 14.89 -51.23 31.67
N PHE A 184 14.17 -52.33 31.88
CA PHE A 184 13.38 -52.57 33.10
C PHE A 184 13.37 -54.05 33.50
#